data_AF-A0A8J6ZC47-F1
#
_entry.id   AF-A0A8J6ZC47-F1
#
_cell.length_a   1.000
_cell.length_b   1.000
_cell.length_c   1.000
_cell.angle_alpha   90.00
_cell.angle_beta   90.00
_cell.angle_gamma   90.00
#
_symmetry.space_group_name_H-M   'P 1'
#
loop_
_entity.id
_entity.type
_entity.pdbx_description
1 polymer ?
#
loop_
_entity_poly.entity_id
_entity_poly.type
_entity_poly.pdbx_seq_one_letter_code
_entity_poly.pdbx_strand_id
1 'polypeptide(L)'
;MAELPEDIVKTLERYRNPPNKLRSLQEITARYNLTLETYKKICFSSGDVRDQKISTHAEIKILGWVLGKPDKDVIRDIAEHSNRPIFPGQFQ
;
A
#
# COMPACT_ATOMS: atom_id res chain seq x y z
N MET A 1 -37.23 -31.14 -2.88
CA MET A 1 -36.65 -29.79 -2.74
C MET A 1 -36.27 -29.34 -4.14
N ALA A 2 -36.73 -28.17 -4.60
CA ALA A 2 -36.39 -27.69 -5.93
C ALA A 2 -34.91 -27.29 -5.94
N GLU A 3 -34.11 -27.97 -6.74
CA GLU A 3 -32.70 -27.64 -6.92
C GLU A 3 -32.60 -26.31 -7.67
N LEU A 4 -31.75 -25.40 -7.18
CA LEU A 4 -31.56 -24.10 -7.81
C LEU A 4 -30.85 -24.29 -9.16
N PRO A 5 -31.21 -23.49 -10.20
CA PRO A 5 -30.52 -23.54 -11.48
C PRO A 5 -29.02 -23.25 -11.31
N GLU A 6 -28.16 -23.95 -12.06
CA GLU A 6 -26.70 -23.83 -11.97
C GLU A 6 -26.18 -22.39 -12.12
N ASP A 7 -26.84 -21.57 -12.95
CA ASP A 7 -26.47 -20.17 -13.17
C ASP A 7 -26.67 -19.29 -11.92
N ILE A 8 -27.71 -19.61 -11.13
CA ILE A 8 -27.98 -18.95 -9.84
C ILE A 8 -26.93 -19.37 -8.81
N VAL A 9 -26.57 -20.65 -8.75
CA VAL A 9 -25.52 -21.15 -7.86
C VAL A 9 -24.19 -20.46 -8.16
N LYS A 10 -23.81 -20.38 -9.43
CA LYS A 10 -22.57 -19.76 -9.89
C LYS A 10 -22.53 -18.25 -9.63
N THR A 11 -23.68 -17.58 -9.76
CA THR A 11 -23.82 -16.15 -9.41
C THR A 11 -23.67 -15.95 -7.90
N LEU A 12 -24.31 -16.77 -7.07
CA LEU A 12 -24.19 -16.72 -5.62
C LEU A 12 -22.77 -17.01 -5.14
N GLU A 13 -22.05 -17.94 -5.77
CA GLU A 13 -20.63 -18.18 -5.47
C GLU A 13 -19.75 -16.96 -5.78
N ARG A 14 -19.99 -16.25 -6.89
CA ARG A 14 -19.29 -15.00 -7.21
C ARG A 14 -19.60 -13.88 -6.21
N TYR A 15 -20.81 -13.81 -5.66
CA TYR A 15 -21.13 -12.87 -4.58
C TYR A 15 -20.53 -13.28 -3.24
N ARG A 16 -20.41 -14.58 -2.97
CA ARG A 16 -19.81 -15.13 -1.74
C ARG A 16 -18.30 -14.91 -1.69
N ASN A 17 -17.63 -14.94 -2.84
CA ASN A 17 -16.21 -14.64 -2.97
C ASN A 17 -15.96 -13.74 -4.18
N PRO A 18 -16.24 -12.43 -4.07
CA PRO A 18 -16.07 -11.52 -5.19
C PRO A 18 -14.60 -11.49 -5.60
N PRO A 19 -14.28 -11.58 -6.91
CA PRO A 19 -12.90 -11.49 -7.39
C PRO A 19 -12.24 -10.14 -7.04
N ASN A 20 -13.05 -9.12 -6.75
CA ASN A 20 -12.64 -7.80 -6.25
C ASN A 20 -12.97 -7.64 -4.76
N LYS A 21 -12.64 -8.61 -3.92
CA LYS A 21 -12.74 -8.42 -2.46
C LYS A 21 -11.85 -7.23 -2.07
N LEU A 22 -12.43 -6.26 -1.36
CA LEU A 22 -11.65 -5.15 -0.79
C LEU A 22 -10.54 -5.76 0.07
N ARG A 23 -9.31 -5.26 -0.09
CA ARG A 23 -8.19 -5.70 0.74
C ARG A 23 -8.52 -5.45 2.21
N SER A 24 -8.24 -6.44 3.05
CA SER A 24 -8.33 -6.25 4.49
C SER A 24 -7.31 -5.21 4.96
N LEU A 25 -7.58 -4.59 6.12
CA LEU A 25 -6.63 -3.66 6.74
C LEU A 25 -5.25 -4.31 7.00
N GLN A 26 -5.22 -5.61 7.30
CA GLN A 26 -3.98 -6.35 7.49
C GLN A 26 -3.17 -6.44 6.19
N GLU A 27 -3.82 -6.72 5.06
CA GLU A 27 -3.17 -6.74 3.75
C GLU A 27 -2.63 -5.36 3.36
N ILE A 28 -3.40 -4.29 3.62
CA ILE A 28 -2.97 -2.91 3.36
C ILE A 28 -1.77 -2.55 4.24
N THR A 29 -1.77 -2.97 5.50
CA THR A 29 -0.66 -2.75 6.44
C THR A 29 0.60 -3.49 6.00
N ALA A 30 0.47 -4.77 5.61
CA ALA A 30 1.58 -5.55 5.08
C ALA A 30 2.15 -4.92 3.81
N ARG A 31 1.27 -4.44 2.92
CA ARG A 31 1.66 -3.73 1.69
C ARG A 31 2.41 -2.44 2.01
N TYR A 32 1.90 -1.62 2.94
CA TYR A 32 2.55 -0.37 3.36
C TYR A 32 3.99 -0.61 3.83
N ASN A 33 4.19 -1.58 4.72
CA ASN A 33 5.51 -1.92 5.24
C ASN A 33 6.45 -2.46 4.14
N LEU A 34 5.94 -3.31 3.24
CA LEU A 34 6.71 -3.83 2.12
C LEU A 34 7.13 -2.72 1.15
N THR A 35 6.25 -1.75 0.90
CA THR A 35 6.54 -0.63 0.00
C THR A 35 7.59 0.31 0.61
N LEU A 36 7.59 0.53 1.93
CA LEU A 36 8.65 1.25 2.64
C LEU A 36 10.02 0.57 2.48
N GLU A 37 10.08 -0.74 2.65
CA GLU A 37 11.32 -1.51 2.45
C GLU A 37 11.80 -1.49 1.00
N THR A 38 10.86 -1.53 0.05
CA THR A 38 11.15 -1.34 -1.38
C THR A 38 11.72 0.04 -1.64
N TYR A 39 11.12 1.09 -1.07
CA TYR A 39 11.59 2.47 -1.20
C TYR A 39 13.01 2.65 -0.67
N LYS A 40 13.32 2.01 0.47
CA LYS A 40 14.67 1.96 1.02
C LYS A 40 15.66 1.37 0.03
N LYS A 41 15.39 0.18 -0.51
CA LYS A 41 16.26 -0.46 -1.51
C LYS A 41 16.49 0.44 -2.74
N ILE A 42 15.43 1.08 -3.23
CA ILE A 42 15.53 2.03 -4.35
C ILE A 42 16.41 3.23 -3.96
N CYS A 43 16.28 3.75 -2.74
CA CYS A 43 17.09 4.86 -2.26
C CYS A 43 18.59 4.59 -2.20
N PHE A 44 18.98 3.35 -1.90
CA PHE A 44 20.37 2.92 -1.81
C PHE A 44 20.92 2.28 -3.12
N SER A 45 20.11 2.22 -4.18
CA SER A 45 20.53 1.68 -5.47
C SER A 45 21.33 2.71 -6.30
N SER A 46 22.39 2.25 -6.98
CA SER A 46 23.35 3.11 -7.71
C SER A 46 22.94 3.48 -9.15
N GLY A 47 21.65 3.45 -9.50
CA GLY A 47 21.15 3.72 -10.86
C GLY A 47 20.18 4.91 -10.98
N ASP A 48 19.76 5.25 -12.21
CA ASP A 48 18.66 6.20 -12.41
C ASP A 48 17.33 5.56 -12.05
N VAL A 49 16.92 5.77 -10.81
CA VAL A 49 15.69 5.23 -10.23
C VAL A 49 14.71 6.34 -9.83
N ARG A 50 14.80 7.51 -10.47
CA ARG A 50 13.97 8.68 -10.12
C ARG A 50 12.47 8.39 -10.25
N ASP A 51 12.07 7.79 -11.36
CA ASP A 51 10.67 7.44 -11.62
C ASP A 51 10.15 6.43 -10.57
N GLN A 52 10.94 5.39 -10.31
CA GLN A 52 10.63 4.39 -9.27
C GLN A 52 10.49 5.05 -7.88
N LYS A 53 11.38 5.98 -7.52
CA LYS A 53 11.27 6.74 -6.25
C LYS A 53 9.96 7.51 -6.16
N ILE A 54 9.57 8.22 -7.23
CA ILE A 54 8.33 9.02 -7.24
C ILE A 54 7.11 8.11 -7.13
N SER A 55 7.08 7.05 -7.94
CA SER A 55 5.98 6.07 -7.97
C SER A 55 5.81 5.37 -6.62
N THR A 56 6.89 4.83 -6.05
CA THR A 56 6.85 4.16 -4.74
C THR A 56 6.51 5.13 -3.60
N HIS A 57 7.01 6.38 -3.65
CA HIS A 57 6.64 7.40 -2.66
C HIS A 57 5.13 7.70 -2.69
N ALA A 58 4.54 7.84 -3.89
CA ALA A 58 3.10 8.04 -4.03
C ALA A 58 2.29 6.85 -3.49
N GLU A 59 2.72 5.61 -3.77
CA GLU A 59 2.08 4.40 -3.23
C GLU A 59 2.09 4.38 -1.70
N ILE A 60 3.22 4.73 -1.05
CA ILE A 60 3.31 4.81 0.41
C ILE A 60 2.34 5.84 0.97
N LYS A 61 2.24 7.03 0.35
CA LYS A 61 1.28 8.06 0.77
C LYS A 61 -0.17 7.57 0.74
N ILE A 62 -0.58 6.98 -0.38
CA ILE A 62 -1.95 6.48 -0.55
C ILE A 62 -2.25 5.39 0.48
N LEU A 63 -1.35 4.41 0.65
CA LEU A 63 -1.53 3.33 1.61
C LEU A 63 -1.59 3.86 3.05
N GLY A 64 -0.75 4.82 3.41
CA GLY A 64 -0.76 5.46 4.73
C GLY A 64 -2.07 6.19 5.01
N TRP A 65 -2.60 6.94 4.04
CA TRP A 65 -3.89 7.62 4.16
C TRP A 65 -5.06 6.65 4.28
N VAL A 66 -5.05 5.55 3.53
CA VAL A 66 -6.07 4.49 3.65
C VAL A 66 -6.03 3.83 5.03
N LEU A 67 -4.86 3.74 5.66
CA LEU A 67 -4.71 3.28 7.06
C LEU A 67 -5.08 4.35 8.10
N GLY A 68 -5.46 5.56 7.68
CA GLY A 68 -5.79 6.67 8.57
C GLY A 68 -4.58 7.35 9.22
N LYS A 69 -3.35 7.12 8.71
CA LYS A 69 -2.16 7.83 9.19
C LYS A 69 -2.19 9.29 8.72
N PRO A 70 -1.88 10.27 9.59
CA PRO A 70 -1.75 11.66 9.16
C PRO A 70 -0.53 11.83 8.26
N ASP A 71 -0.57 12.81 7.35
CA ASP A 71 0.49 13.01 6.35
C ASP A 71 1.88 13.10 6.98
N LYS A 72 2.01 13.86 8.07
CA LYS A 72 3.26 14.01 8.83
C LYS A 72 3.90 12.69 9.27
N ASP A 73 3.10 11.71 9.69
CA ASP A 73 3.60 10.42 10.13
C ASP A 73 4.05 9.58 8.93
N VAL A 74 3.33 9.68 7.81
CA VAL A 74 3.72 9.00 6.57
C VAL A 74 5.02 9.58 5.99
N ILE A 75 5.17 10.91 5.99
CA ILE A 75 6.43 11.53 5.53
C ILE A 75 7.59 11.18 6.49
N ARG A 76 7.34 11.09 7.80
CA ARG A 76 8.34 10.60 8.77
C ARG A 76 8.76 9.17 8.43
N ASP A 77 7.81 8.26 8.26
CA ASP A 77 8.09 6.86 7.90
C ASP A 77 8.92 6.79 6.60
N ILE A 78 8.58 7.57 5.57
CA ILE A 78 9.35 7.66 4.31
C ILE A 78 10.77 8.17 4.55
N ALA A 79 10.93 9.19 5.39
CA ALA A 79 12.24 9.78 5.68
C ALA A 79 13.16 8.78 6.38
N GLU A 80 12.64 8.00 7.34
CA GLU A 80 13.36 6.92 8.04
C GLU A 80 13.82 5.81 7.09
N HIS A 81 13.09 5.60 5.99
CA HIS A 81 13.42 4.61 4.97
C HIS A 81 14.16 5.22 3.77
N SER A 82 14.59 6.48 3.85
CA SER A 82 15.35 7.16 2.82
C SER A 82 16.81 7.33 3.21
N ASN A 83 17.68 7.62 2.25
CA ASN A 83 19.07 8.02 2.53
C ASN A 83 19.20 9.52 2.87
N ARG A 84 18.08 10.22 3.14
CA ARG A 84 18.11 11.64 3.50
C ARG A 84 18.19 11.78 5.02
N PRO A 85 19.07 12.64 5.53
CA PRO A 85 19.08 12.97 6.95
C PRO A 85 17.74 13.59 7.36
N ILE A 86 17.18 13.09 8.46
CA ILE A 86 15.98 13.65 9.07
C ILE A 86 16.39 14.94 9.80
N PHE A 87 16.06 16.10 9.25
CA PHE A 87 16.32 17.37 9.92
C PHE A 87 15.19 17.69 10.91
N PRO A 88 15.51 18.10 12.16
CA PRO A 88 14.49 18.56 13.10
C PRO A 88 13.75 19.77 12.50
N GLY A 89 12.42 19.69 12.42
CA GLY A 89 11.55 20.77 11.90
C GLY A 89 10.87 20.49 10.54
N GLN A 90 11.16 19.37 9.87
CA GLN A 90 10.57 19.04 8.55
C GLN A 90 9.10 18.60 8.61
N PHE A 91 8.55 18.33 9.80
CA PHE A 91 7.22 17.73 10.00
C PHE A 91 6.34 18.50 11.00
N GLN A 92 6.68 19.77 11.26
CA GLN A 92 5.99 20.63 12.22
C GLN A 92 4.72 21.23 11.62
#